data_AF-T0XW09-F1
#
_entry.id   AF-T0XW09-F1
#
_cell.length_a   1.000
_cell.length_b   1.000
_cell.length_c   1.000
_cell.angle_alpha   90.00
_cell.angle_beta   90.00
_cell.angle_gamma   90.00
#
_symmetry.space_group_name_H-M   'P 1'
#
loop_
_entity.id
_entity.type
_entity.pdbx_description
1 polymer ?
#
loop_
_entity_poly.entity_id
_entity_poly.type
_entity_poly.pdbx_seq_one_letter_code
_entity_poly.pdbx_strand_id
1 'polypeptide(L)'
;FFTFYGLTLLKKDLDLSISTLGNPAMAMPMMGAHMIMPNLISALPGVDAMATSMMKNLIKKKGVASIEDLRTAAIESDIHMIACQMTMDLFEFKQSDLIDGPILGGAATYIETATKCDINLLFELAHQSLRTHPNGGHHG
;
A
#
# COMPACT_ATOMS: atom_id res chain seq x y z
N PHE A 1 2.48 -13.41 2.11
CA PHE A 1 2.39 -13.48 0.64
C PHE A 1 1.91 -12.13 0.12
N PHE A 2 2.71 -11.49 -0.72
CA PHE A 2 2.47 -10.16 -1.28
C PHE A 2 2.18 -10.28 -2.77
N THR A 3 0.96 -9.92 -3.17
CA THR A 3 0.44 -10.05 -4.55
C THR A 3 -0.33 -8.79 -4.93
N PHE A 4 -0.51 -8.54 -6.23
CA PHE A 4 -1.12 -7.32 -6.77
C PHE A 4 -0.53 -6.05 -6.12
N TYR A 5 -1.39 -5.14 -5.66
CA TYR A 5 -0.99 -3.89 -5.01
C TYR A 5 -0.23 -4.11 -3.71
N GLY A 6 -0.40 -5.26 -3.04
CA GLY A 6 0.37 -5.62 -1.86
C GLY A 6 1.87 -5.74 -2.15
N LEU A 7 2.25 -6.06 -3.39
CA LEU A 7 3.66 -6.14 -3.79
C LEU A 7 4.38 -4.79 -3.69
N THR A 8 3.66 -3.68 -3.78
CA THR A 8 4.26 -2.33 -3.67
C THR A 8 4.87 -2.06 -2.29
N LEU A 9 4.40 -2.75 -1.24
CA LEU A 9 4.97 -2.67 0.10
C LEU A 9 6.40 -3.25 0.19
N LEU A 10 6.75 -4.14 -0.74
CA LEU A 10 8.09 -4.71 -0.84
C LEU A 10 9.05 -3.87 -1.69
N LYS A 11 8.61 -2.77 -2.31
CA LYS A 11 9.51 -1.91 -3.09
C LYS A 11 10.49 -1.16 -2.18
N LYS A 12 11.71 -0.93 -2.65
CA LYS A 12 12.73 -0.16 -1.90
C LYS A 12 12.20 1.24 -1.53
N ASP A 13 11.70 1.95 -2.54
CA ASP A 13 11.08 3.27 -2.36
C ASP A 13 9.55 3.14 -2.21
N LEU A 14 9.06 3.52 -1.02
CA LEU A 14 7.63 3.52 -0.69
C LEU A 14 7.03 4.92 -0.94
N ASP A 15 6.23 5.04 -2.00
CA ASP A 15 5.41 6.23 -2.23
C ASP A 15 3.99 6.01 -1.69
N LEU A 16 3.85 6.11 -0.38
CA LEU A 16 2.58 5.93 0.32
C LEU A 16 1.84 7.27 0.35
N SER A 17 0.88 7.40 -0.56
CA SER A 17 -0.08 8.50 -0.61
C SER A 17 -1.49 8.00 -0.33
N ILE A 18 -2.27 8.82 0.37
CA ILE A 18 -3.68 8.55 0.67
C ILE A 18 -4.51 9.39 -0.28
N SER A 19 -5.32 8.73 -1.12
CA SER A 19 -6.31 9.43 -1.93
C SER A 19 -7.63 9.54 -1.19
N THR A 20 -8.11 10.76 -1.01
CA THR A 20 -9.43 11.06 -0.42
C THR A 20 -10.58 10.68 -1.34
N LEU A 21 -10.31 10.56 -2.64
CA LEU A 21 -11.26 10.07 -3.64
C LEU A 21 -11.29 8.53 -3.71
N GLY A 22 -10.14 7.88 -3.44
CA GLY A 22 -10.00 6.42 -3.41
C GLY A 22 -10.62 5.75 -2.18
N ASN A 23 -11.05 6.52 -1.18
CA ASN A 23 -11.85 6.06 -0.06
C ASN A 23 -12.75 7.21 0.43
N PRO A 24 -13.92 7.42 -0.21
CA PRO A 24 -14.81 8.54 0.13
C PRO A 24 -15.45 8.39 1.52
N ALA A 25 -15.36 7.22 2.15
CA ALA A 25 -15.82 6.99 3.52
C ALA A 25 -14.76 7.33 4.58
N MET A 26 -13.57 7.81 4.17
CA MET A 26 -12.49 8.16 5.09
C MET A 26 -12.89 9.34 5.98
N ALA A 27 -13.22 9.05 7.24
CA ALA A 27 -13.61 10.05 8.23
C ALA A 27 -12.37 10.70 8.86
N MET A 28 -11.95 11.84 8.31
CA MET A 28 -10.81 12.58 8.83
C MET A 28 -11.18 13.33 10.12
N PRO A 29 -10.33 13.31 11.16
CA PRO A 29 -10.59 14.01 12.41
C PRO A 29 -10.29 15.50 12.25
N MET A 30 -11.28 16.25 11.76
CA MET A 30 -11.21 17.70 11.58
C MET A 30 -12.01 18.38 12.70
N MET A 31 -11.38 19.31 13.42
CA MET A 31 -12.06 20.15 14.44
C MET A 31 -12.83 19.36 15.52
N GLY A 32 -12.26 18.25 16.02
CA GLY A 32 -12.85 17.48 17.12
C GLY A 32 -14.07 16.61 16.75
N ALA A 33 -14.43 16.55 15.47
CA ALA A 33 -15.44 15.65 14.93
C ALA A 33 -14.87 14.81 13.77
N HIS A 34 -15.40 13.60 13.60
CA HIS A 34 -15.10 12.76 12.44
C HIS A 34 -15.98 13.22 11.26
N MET A 35 -15.41 14.01 10.35
CA MET A 35 -16.15 14.52 9.20
C MET A 35 -15.75 13.77 7.93
N ILE A 36 -16.75 13.27 7.20
CA ILE A 36 -16.58 12.67 5.88
C ILE A 36 -16.42 13.82 4.88
N MET A 37 -15.33 13.80 4.09
CA MET A 37 -15.07 14.85 3.11
C MET A 37 -16.13 14.78 2.00
N PRO A 38 -16.85 15.88 1.68
CA PRO A 38 -17.75 15.91 0.54
C PRO A 38 -16.99 15.63 -0.76
N ASN A 39 -17.52 14.74 -1.61
CA ASN A 39 -16.89 14.28 -2.86
C ASN A 39 -16.43 15.44 -3.79
N LEU A 40 -17.10 16.60 -3.73
CA LEU A 40 -16.74 17.78 -4.52
C LEU A 40 -15.40 18.40 -4.09
N ILE A 41 -15.09 18.34 -2.80
CA ILE A 41 -13.82 18.85 -2.25
C ILE A 41 -12.70 17.83 -2.49
N SER A 42 -13.01 16.53 -2.44
CA SER A 42 -12.04 15.45 -2.73
C SER A 42 -11.54 15.45 -4.18
N ALA A 43 -12.19 16.16 -5.10
CA ALA A 43 -11.75 16.31 -6.49
C ALA A 43 -10.79 17.50 -6.72
N LEU A 44 -10.55 18.35 -5.71
CA LEU A 44 -9.66 19.50 -5.83
C LEU A 44 -8.19 19.08 -5.79
N PRO A 45 -7.33 19.60 -6.69
CA PRO A 45 -5.90 19.29 -6.69
C PRO A 45 -5.26 19.76 -5.38
N GLY A 46 -4.57 18.84 -4.69
CA GLY A 46 -3.84 19.12 -3.44
C GLY A 46 -4.54 18.65 -2.15
N VAL A 47 -5.83 18.29 -2.20
CA VAL A 47 -6.56 17.77 -1.03
C VAL A 47 -6.00 16.40 -0.58
N ASP A 48 -5.60 15.56 -1.53
CA ASP A 48 -4.95 14.26 -1.25
C ASP A 48 -3.59 14.43 -0.55
N ALA A 49 -2.80 15.43 -0.95
CA ALA A 49 -1.52 15.73 -0.30
C ALA A 49 -1.71 16.27 1.12
N MET A 50 -2.71 17.14 1.32
CA MET A 50 -3.08 17.66 2.63
C MET A 50 -3.56 16.54 3.56
N ALA A 51 -4.45 15.67 3.07
CA ALA A 51 -4.96 14.52 3.81
C ALA A 51 -3.83 13.54 4.17
N THR A 52 -2.93 13.25 3.24
CA THR A 52 -1.76 12.40 3.47
C THR A 52 -0.86 12.98 4.57
N SER A 53 -0.55 14.28 4.51
CA SER A 53 0.26 14.96 5.53
C SER A 53 -0.42 14.95 6.90
N MET A 54 -1.73 15.20 6.94
CA MET A 54 -2.52 15.15 8.17
C MET A 54 -2.51 13.75 8.79
N MET A 55 -2.72 12.71 8.00
CA MET A 55 -2.70 11.32 8.48
C MET A 55 -1.32 10.94 9.02
N LYS A 56 -0.24 11.27 8.30
CA LYS A 56 1.14 11.03 8.74
C LYS A 56 1.43 11.74 10.08
N ASN A 57 0.97 12.98 10.25
CA ASN A 57 1.12 13.73 11.50
C ASN A 57 0.31 13.11 12.66
N LEU A 58 -0.89 12.58 12.39
CA LEU A 58 -1.72 11.92 13.40
C LEU A 58 -1.10 10.60 13.87
N ILE A 59 -0.63 9.78 12.94
CA ILE A 59 0.10 8.53 13.21
C ILE A 59 1.31 8.83 14.11
N LYS A 60 2.11 9.85 13.75
CA LYS A 60 3.26 10.28 14.55
C LYS A 60 2.86 10.80 15.94
N LYS A 61 1.79 11.60 16.04
CA LYS A 61 1.30 12.14 17.33
C LYS A 61 0.76 11.05 18.26
N LYS A 62 0.21 9.98 17.70
CA LYS A 62 -0.30 8.82 18.46
C LYS A 62 0.78 7.80 18.80
N GLY A 63 2.03 8.03 18.40
CA GLY A 63 3.15 7.12 18.66
C GLY A 63 3.04 5.81 17.89
N VAL A 64 2.32 5.80 16.76
CA VAL A 64 2.22 4.63 15.90
C VAL A 64 3.42 4.61 14.96
N ALA A 65 4.07 3.46 14.83
CA ALA A 65 5.20 3.26 13.94
C ALA A 65 4.80 3.51 12.48
N SER A 66 5.74 4.04 11.67
CA SER A 66 5.51 4.21 10.24
C SER A 66 5.44 2.85 9.53
N ILE A 67 4.94 2.81 8.29
CA ILE A 67 4.87 1.56 7.53
C ILE A 67 6.29 1.04 7.23
N GLU A 68 7.23 1.96 7.04
CA GLU A 68 8.65 1.71 6.88
C GLU A 68 9.26 1.06 8.13
N ASP A 69 8.94 1.59 9.32
CA ASP A 69 9.39 1.01 10.59
C ASP A 69 8.79 -0.37 10.83
N LEU A 70 7.49 -0.53 10.57
CA LEU A 70 6.77 -1.81 10.70
C LEU A 70 7.34 -2.86 9.74
N ARG A 71 7.66 -2.47 8.51
CA ARG A 71 8.31 -3.34 7.53
C ARG A 71 9.71 -3.74 7.98
N THR A 72 10.47 -2.81 8.55
CA THR A 72 11.82 -3.09 9.07
C THR A 72 11.74 -4.07 10.25
N ALA A 73 10.83 -3.84 11.20
CA ALA A 73 10.58 -4.76 12.30
C ALA A 73 10.14 -6.16 11.82
N ALA A 74 9.37 -6.24 10.73
CA ALA A 74 9.00 -7.52 10.13
C ALA A 74 10.22 -8.27 9.56
N ILE A 75 11.16 -7.57 8.92
CA ILE A 75 12.41 -8.16 8.42
C ILE A 75 13.27 -8.64 9.58
N GLU A 76 13.44 -7.80 10.62
CA GLU A 76 14.21 -8.13 11.82
C GLU A 76 13.63 -9.30 12.63
N SER A 77 12.32 -9.53 12.50
CA SER A 77 11.63 -10.65 13.13
C SER A 77 11.67 -11.95 12.31
N ASP A 78 12.52 -12.02 11.28
CA ASP A 78 12.67 -13.16 10.37
C ASP A 78 11.32 -13.61 9.75
N ILE A 79 10.43 -12.66 9.44
CA ILE A 79 9.16 -12.99 8.80
C ILE A 79 9.41 -13.51 7.39
N HIS A 80 8.85 -14.69 7.09
CA HIS A 80 8.91 -15.31 5.76
C HIS A 80 8.03 -14.55 4.77
N MET A 81 8.61 -13.58 4.07
CA MET A 81 7.93 -12.80 3.04
C MET A 81 7.98 -13.50 1.69
N ILE A 82 6.82 -13.73 1.07
CA ILE A 82 6.70 -14.33 -0.27
C ILE A 82 6.22 -13.26 -1.24
N ALA A 83 7.01 -12.93 -2.26
CA ALA A 83 6.63 -12.05 -3.36
C ALA A 83 6.04 -12.87 -4.52
N CYS A 84 4.87 -12.46 -5.01
CA CYS A 84 4.18 -13.16 -6.09
C CYS A 84 4.87 -12.93 -7.45
N GLN A 85 5.49 -13.97 -8.00
CA GLN A 85 6.21 -13.89 -9.29
C GLN A 85 5.29 -13.40 -10.41
N MET A 86 4.08 -13.96 -10.53
CA MET A 86 3.12 -13.54 -11.55
C MET A 86 2.75 -12.05 -11.45
N THR A 87 2.72 -11.50 -10.24
CA THR A 87 2.46 -10.06 -10.06
C THR A 87 3.67 -9.23 -10.47
N MET A 88 4.88 -9.68 -10.14
CA MET A 88 6.10 -9.02 -10.61
C MET A 88 6.14 -8.96 -12.13
N ASP A 89 5.85 -10.08 -12.80
CA ASP A 89 5.82 -10.17 -14.26
C ASP A 89 4.73 -9.26 -14.85
N LEU A 90 3.54 -9.22 -14.23
CA LEU A 90 2.41 -8.41 -14.69
C LEU A 90 2.68 -6.90 -14.62
N PHE A 91 3.38 -6.44 -13.58
CA PHE A 91 3.72 -5.02 -13.39
C PHE A 91 5.15 -4.69 -13.84
N GLU A 92 5.83 -5.63 -14.50
CA GLU A 92 7.22 -5.52 -14.99
C GLU A 92 8.23 -5.12 -13.90
N PHE A 93 8.00 -5.55 -12.66
CA PHE A 93 8.92 -5.31 -11.56
C PHE A 93 10.08 -6.32 -11.57
N LYS A 94 11.28 -5.81 -11.32
CA LYS A 94 12.49 -6.61 -11.17
C LYS A 94 12.76 -6.88 -9.70
N GLN A 95 13.50 -7.96 -9.43
CA GLN A 95 13.96 -8.25 -8.08
C GLN A 95 14.80 -7.10 -7.50
N SER A 96 15.50 -6.34 -8.34
CA SER A 96 16.25 -5.14 -7.95
C SER A 96 15.39 -4.02 -7.36
N ASP A 97 14.10 -3.99 -7.70
CA ASP A 97 13.15 -2.96 -7.27
C ASP A 97 12.57 -3.28 -5.88
N LEU A 98 12.69 -4.54 -5.45
CA LEU A 98 12.24 -5.03 -4.16
C LEU A 98 13.34 -4.95 -3.11
N ILE A 99 12.94 -4.87 -1.84
CA ILE A 99 13.84 -5.05 -0.70
C ILE A 99 14.48 -6.43 -0.71
N ASP A 100 15.63 -6.58 -0.07
CA ASP A 100 16.27 -7.88 0.11
C ASP A 100 15.49 -8.72 1.15
N GLY A 101 15.42 -10.03 0.94
CA GLY A 101 14.78 -10.98 1.87
C GLY A 101 13.54 -11.73 1.36
N PRO A 102 12.63 -11.13 0.57
CA PRO A 102 11.47 -11.85 0.05
C PRO A 102 11.86 -13.00 -0.89
N ILE A 103 11.23 -14.15 -0.71
CA ILE A 103 11.33 -15.28 -1.65
C ILE A 103 10.30 -15.14 -2.76
N LEU A 104 10.67 -15.53 -3.97
CA LEU A 104 9.75 -15.52 -5.11
C LEU A 104 8.89 -16.78 -5.10
N GLY A 105 7.58 -16.61 -5.21
CA GLY A 105 6.62 -17.72 -5.15
C GLY A 105 5.34 -17.45 -5.93
N GLY A 106 4.60 -18.51 -6.22
CA GLY A 106 3.30 -18.42 -6.89
C GLY A 106 2.13 -18.62 -5.93
N ALA A 107 0.92 -18.62 -6.48
CA ALA A 107 -0.29 -18.95 -5.71
C ALA A 107 -0.21 -20.34 -5.06
N ALA A 108 0.40 -21.32 -5.73
CA ALA A 108 0.61 -22.66 -5.18
C ALA A 108 1.47 -22.64 -3.90
N THR A 109 2.58 -21.89 -3.91
CA THR A 109 3.47 -21.71 -2.74
C THR A 109 2.72 -21.08 -1.57
N TYR A 110 1.87 -20.08 -1.85
CA TYR A 110 1.02 -19.48 -0.83
C TYR A 110 0.02 -20.48 -0.26
N ILE A 111 -0.70 -21.21 -1.11
CA ILE A 111 -1.71 -22.19 -0.67
C ILE A 111 -1.06 -23.27 0.19
N GLU A 112 0.10 -23.79 -0.20
CA GLU A 112 0.81 -24.82 0.57
C GLU A 112 1.24 -24.33 1.97
N THR A 113 1.58 -23.04 2.09
CA THR A 113 1.91 -22.42 3.37
C THR A 113 0.64 -22.17 4.19
N ALA A 114 -0.39 -21.60 3.55
CA ALA A 114 -1.63 -21.20 4.18
C ALA A 114 -2.43 -22.38 4.75
N THR A 115 -2.37 -23.56 4.11
CA THR A 115 -3.03 -24.77 4.65
C THR A 115 -2.36 -25.30 5.93
N LYS A 116 -1.12 -24.88 6.22
CA LYS A 116 -0.39 -25.24 7.44
C LYS A 116 -0.52 -24.19 8.55
N CYS A 117 -1.15 -23.04 8.27
CA CYS A 117 -1.32 -21.96 9.24
C CYS A 117 -2.63 -22.11 10.01
N ASP A 118 -2.60 -21.86 11.32
CA ASP A 118 -3.81 -21.83 12.17
C ASP A 118 -4.71 -20.64 11.85
N ILE A 119 -4.11 -19.52 11.45
CA ILE A 119 -4.79 -18.27 11.12
C ILE A 119 -4.29 -17.79 9.77
N ASN A 120 -5.22 -17.53 8.85
CA ASN A 120 -4.94 -16.92 7.56
C ASN A 120 -5.77 -15.65 7.39
N LEU A 121 -5.10 -14.51 7.19
CA LEU A 121 -5.71 -13.21 7.00
C LEU A 121 -5.38 -12.69 5.60
N LEU A 122 -6.40 -12.24 4.88
CA LEU A 122 -6.26 -11.61 3.58
C LEU A 122 -6.56 -10.12 3.72
N PHE A 123 -5.56 -9.29 3.40
CA PHE A 123 -5.73 -7.84 3.34
C PHE A 123 -5.93 -7.44 1.89
N GLU A 124 -7.12 -6.94 1.58
CA GLU A 124 -7.39 -6.30 0.30
C GLU A 124 -7.01 -4.83 0.42
N LEU A 125 -5.95 -4.42 -0.29
CA LEU A 125 -5.70 -3.00 -0.50
C LEU A 125 -6.77 -2.50 -1.46
N ALA A 126 -7.87 -2.01 -0.90
CA ALA A 126 -8.93 -1.33 -1.63
C ALA A 126 -8.37 -0.03 -2.23
N HIS A 127 -7.71 -0.13 -3.38
CA HIS A 127 -7.40 1.02 -4.21
C HIS A 127 -8.63 1.31 -5.07
N GLN A 128 -9.61 2.02 -4.52
CA GLN A 128 -10.79 2.47 -5.29
C GLN A 128 -10.42 3.66 -6.20
N SER A 129 -9.39 3.51 -7.01
CA SER A 129 -9.11 4.38 -8.16
C SER A 129 -8.01 3.75 -9.01
N LEU A 130 -8.35 2.74 -9.81
CA LEU A 130 -7.61 2.46 -11.04
C LEU A 130 -7.73 3.70 -11.95
N ARG A 131 -6.87 4.70 -11.75
CA ARG A 131 -6.48 5.64 -12.81
C ARG A 131 -5.01 5.42 -13.08
N THR A 132 -4.76 4.62 -14.10
CA THR A 132 -3.57 4.79 -14.93
C THR A 132 -3.52 6.26 -15.35
N HIS A 133 -2.45 6.98 -14.99
CA HIS A 133 -2.12 8.21 -15.70
C HIS A 133 -1.61 7.79 -17.09
N PRO A 134 -2.28 8.16 -18.20
CA PRO A 134 -1.70 8.03 -19.52
C PRO A 134 -0.88 9.28 -19.77
N ASN A 135 0.37 9.34 -19.32
CA ASN A 135 1.31 10.30 -19.87
C ASN A 135 2.08 9.64 -21.01
N GLY A 136 1.38 9.49 -22.13
CA GLY A 136 1.99 9.48 -23.44
C GLY A 136 2.55 10.87 -23.72
N GLY A 137 3.87 11.01 -23.56
CA GLY A 137 4.64 12.12 -24.11
C GLY A 137 5.26 11.69 -25.43
N HIS A 138 4.49 11.81 -26.52
CA HIS A 138 5.03 11.83 -27.88
C HIS A 138 4.38 13.01 -28.62
N HIS A 139 5.12 14.12 -28.70
CA HIS A 139 4.94 15.24 -29.60
C HIS A 139 6.36 15.82 -29.80
N GLY A 140 6.98 15.86 -30.99
CA GLY A 140 6.38 15.76 -32.32
C GLY A 140 5.56 16.99 -32.63
#